data_AF-A0A6L2ZWQ4-F1
#
_entry.id   AF-A0A6L2ZWQ4-F1
#
_cell.length_a   1.000
_cell.length_b   1.000
_cell.length_c   1.000
_cell.angle_alpha   90.00
_cell.angle_beta   90.00
_cell.angle_gamma   90.00
#
_symmetry.space_group_name_H-M   'P 1'
#
loop_
_entity.id
_entity.type
_entity.pdbx_description
1 polymer ?
#
loop_
_entity_poly.entity_id
_entity_poly.type
_entity_poly.pdbx_seq_one_letter_code
_entity_poly.pdbx_strand_id
1 'polypeptide(L)' 'MEKIVFVCLGNICRSPMAEFVMKDLVEKEGKNFEVESRATSSWEHGNPIHPGTRALLTAYGIPFDATY' A
#
# COMPACT_ATOMS: atom_id res chain seq x y z
N MET A 1 -2.44 12.44 -15.50
CA MET A 1 -1.65 11.53 -14.65
C MET A 1 -2.49 10.27 -14.51
N GLU A 2 -1.91 9.11 -14.79
CA GLU A 2 -2.64 7.84 -14.67
C GLU A 2 -2.66 7.40 -13.21
N LYS A 3 -3.78 6.82 -12.78
CA LYS A 3 -4.01 6.41 -11.39
C LYS A 3 -4.19 4.90 -11.29
N ILE A 4 -3.46 4.27 -10.38
CA ILE A 4 -3.52 2.84 -10.10
C ILE A 4 -4.11 2.66 -8.70
N VAL A 5 -5.18 1.88 -8.60
CA VAL A 5 -5.83 1.56 -7.32
C VAL A 5 -5.81 0.06 -7.10
N PHE A 6 -5.07 -0.39 -6.09
CA PHE A 6 -5.09 -1.78 -5.66
C PHE A 6 -6.26 -2.03 -4.71
N VAL A 7 -7.00 -3.11 -4.91
CA VAL A 7 -8.19 -3.41 -4.10
C VAL A 7 -8.07 -4.79 -3.46
N CYS A 8 -8.34 -4.88 -2.17
CA CYS A 8 -8.52 -6.15 -1.47
C CYS A 8 -9.69 -6.08 -0.49
N LEU A 9 -9.91 -7.13 0.32
CA LEU A 9 -11.07 -7.19 1.20
C LEU A 9 -11.07 -6.08 2.28
N GLY A 10 -9.99 -5.97 3.05
CA GLY A 10 -9.94 -5.10 4.25
C GLY A 10 -8.90 -3.98 4.19
N ASN A 11 -8.16 -3.84 3.09
CA ASN A 11 -7.14 -2.78 2.93
C ASN A 11 -6.09 -2.67 4.05
N ILE A 12 -5.78 -3.76 4.76
CA ILE A 12 -4.73 -3.79 5.79
C ILE A 12 -3.52 -4.68 5.44
N CYS A 13 -3.69 -5.70 4.57
CA CYS A 13 -2.62 -6.65 4.25
C CYS A 13 -2.11 -6.47 2.81
N ARG A 14 -2.92 -6.93 1.84
CA ARG A 14 -2.52 -7.12 0.44
C ARG A 14 -2.43 -5.82 -0.35
N SER A 15 -3.50 -5.03 -0.32
CA SER A 15 -3.56 -3.81 -1.12
C SER A 15 -2.63 -2.70 -0.63
N PRO A 16 -2.42 -2.48 0.70
CA PRO A 16 -1.35 -1.57 1.15
C PRO A 16 0.04 -2.03 0.74
N MET A 17 0.32 -3.34 0.83
CA MET A 17 1.60 -3.89 0.38
C MET A 17 1.85 -3.56 -1.09
N ALA A 18 0.86 -3.79 -1.95
CA ALA A 18 0.95 -3.47 -3.37
C ALA A 18 1.11 -1.96 -3.61
N GLU A 19 0.38 -1.12 -2.87
CA GLU A 19 0.49 0.33 -2.95
C GLU A 19 1.91 0.83 -2.67
N PHE A 20 2.50 0.45 -1.53
CA PHE A 20 3.83 0.94 -1.16
C PHE A 20 4.95 0.34 -2.00
N VAL A 21 4.84 -0.93 -2.39
CA VAL A 21 5.77 -1.54 -3.36
C VAL A 21 5.70 -0.81 -4.70
N MET A 22 4.50 -0.51 -5.21
CA MET A 22 4.36 0.19 -6.49
C MET A 22 4.87 1.63 -6.41
N LYS A 23 4.62 2.33 -5.29
CA LYS A 23 5.17 3.68 -5.03
C LYS A 23 6.70 3.69 -5.12
N ASP A 24 7.35 2.76 -4.43
CA ASP A 24 8.81 2.60 -4.47
C ASP A 24 9.33 2.27 -5.87
N LEU A 25 8.64 1.41 -6.63
CA LEU A 25 9.01 1.08 -8.00
C LEU A 25 8.86 2.26 -8.97
N VAL A 26 7.76 3.02 -8.90
CA VAL A 26 7.56 4.15 -9.82
C VAL A 26 8.55 5.28 -9.54
N GLU A 27 8.91 5.50 -8.27
CA GLU A 27 9.96 6.46 -7.90
C GLU A 27 11.32 6.04 -8.47
N LYS A 28 11.71 4.77 -8.30
CA LYS A 28 12.98 4.23 -8.82
C LYS A 28 13.07 4.28 -10.34
N GLU A 29 11.95 4.08 -11.04
CA GLU A 29 11.88 4.09 -12.50
C GLU A 29 11.63 5.48 -13.09
N GLY A 30 11.49 6.52 -12.26
CA GLY A 30 11.17 7.88 -12.72
C GLY A 30 9.81 8.00 -13.42
N LYS A 31 8.86 7.13 -13.06
CA LYS A 31 7.50 7.09 -13.62
C LYS A 31 6.56 7.91 -12.75
N ASN A 32 5.57 8.54 -13.39
CA ASN A 32 4.62 9.42 -12.71
C ASN A 32 3.22 8.82 -12.70
N PHE A 33 2.96 7.97 -11.71
CA PHE A 33 1.64 7.39 -11.43
C PHE A 33 1.14 7.83 -10.06
N GLU A 34 -0.14 8.11 -9.97
CA GLU A 34 -0.82 8.21 -8.68
C GLU A 34 -1.18 6.80 -8.21
N VAL A 35 -0.70 6.39 -7.04
CA VAL A 35 -0.90 5.03 -6.53
C VAL A 35 -1.66 5.07 -5.20
N GLU A 36 -2.75 4.32 -5.13
CA GLU A 36 -3.58 4.19 -3.93
C GLU A 36 -4.02 2.74 -3.73
N SER A 37 -4.63 2.46 -2.58
CA SER A 37 -5.38 1.23 -2.38
C SER A 37 -6.68 1.43 -1.60
N ARG A 38 -7.62 0.46 -1.75
CA ARG A 38 -8.96 0.50 -1.16
C ARG A 38 -9.43 -0.88 -0.70
N ALA A 39 -10.45 -0.88 0.15
CA ALA A 39 -11.14 -2.07 0.64
C ALA A 39 -12.44 -2.31 -0.14
N THR A 40 -12.86 -3.58 -0.29
CA THR A 40 -14.24 -3.91 -0.72
C THR A 40 -15.21 -4.02 0.45
N SER A 41 -14.70 -4.07 1.68
CA SER A 41 -15.47 -4.10 2.93
C SER A 41 -15.01 -3.01 3.89
N SER A 42 -15.83 -2.69 4.88
CA SER A 42 -15.49 -1.71 5.93
C SER A 42 -15.02 -2.33 7.24
N TRP A 43 -14.79 -3.65 7.29
CA TRP A 43 -14.48 -4.36 8.54
C TRP A 43 -13.24 -3.85 9.27
N GLU A 44 -12.26 -3.37 8.51
CA GLU A 44 -10.96 -2.92 9.01
C GLU A 44 -10.80 -1.39 8.91
N HIS A 45 -11.90 -0.65 8.73
CA HIS A 45 -11.83 0.80 8.56
C HIS A 45 -11.23 1.47 9.81
N GLY A 46 -10.18 2.25 9.62
CA GLY A 46 -9.43 2.91 10.70
C GLY A 46 -8.39 2.03 11.40
N ASN A 47 -8.30 0.75 11.04
CA ASN A 47 -7.21 -0.10 11.52
C ASN A 47 -5.94 0.15 10.70
N PRO A 48 -4.76 0.12 11.35
CA PRO A 48 -3.51 0.33 10.65
C PRO A 48 -3.18 -0.86 9.74
N ILE A 49 -2.19 -0.66 8.87
CA ILE A 49 -1.58 -1.74 8.09
C ILE A 49 -1.20 -2.91 9.00
N HIS A 50 -1.59 -4.11 8.58
CA HIS A 50 -1.40 -5.34 9.33
C HIS A 50 0.08 -5.51 9.71
N PRO A 51 0.41 -5.94 10.94
CA PRO A 51 1.79 -6.05 11.42
C PRO A 51 2.71 -6.86 10.49
N GLY A 52 2.19 -7.94 9.89
CA GLY A 52 2.95 -8.76 8.93
C GLY A 52 3.34 -7.99 7.65
N THR A 53 2.46 -7.11 7.16
CA THR A 53 2.79 -6.26 6.01
C THR A 53 3.82 -5.21 6.38
N ARG A 54 3.67 -4.55 7.54
CA ARG A 54 4.66 -3.60 8.06
C ARG A 54 6.04 -4.24 8.23
N ALA A 55 6.10 -5.42 8.83
CA ALA A 55 7.34 -6.16 9.02
C ALA A 55 8.05 -6.47 7.70
N LEU A 56 7.30 -6.89 6.67
CA LEU A 56 7.86 -7.14 5.35
C LEU A 56 8.34 -5.86 4.68
N LEU A 57 7.54 -4.79 4.67
CA LEU A 57 7.96 -3.52 4.08
C LEU A 57 9.23 -2.98 4.75
N THR A 58 9.33 -3.06 6.07
CA THR A 58 10.57 -2.73 6.81
C THR A 58 11.74 -3.65 6.41
N ALA A 59 11.53 -4.96 6.34
CA ALA A 59 12.59 -5.92 5.99
C ALA A 59 13.17 -5.70 4.59
N TYR A 60 12.35 -5.21 3.65
CA TYR A 60 12.77 -4.88 2.28
C TYR A 60 13.17 -3.40 2.10
N GLY A 61 13.14 -2.58 3.16
CA GLY A 61 13.50 -1.17 3.09
C GLY A 61 12.52 -0.31 2.28
N ILE A 62 11.26 -0.74 2.18
CA ILE A 62 10.22 -0.02 1.44
C ILE A 62 9.52 0.96 2.40
N PRO A 63 9.55 2.27 2.13
CA PRO A 63 8.89 3.25 2.96
C PRO A 63 7.37 3.09 2.88
N PHE A 64 6.71 3.21 4.03
CA PHE A 64 5.25 3.20 4.12
C PHE A 64 4.76 4.19 5.16
N ASP A 65 3.53 4.66 4.98
CA ASP A 65 2.90 5.56 5.94
C ASP A 65 2.41 4.75 7.16
N ALA A 66 2.92 5.10 8.35
CA ALA A 66 2.51 4.45 9.60
C ALA A 66 1.14 4.93 10.11
N THR A 67 0.60 6.02 9.55
CA THR A 67 -0.72 6.60 9.86
C THR A 67 -1.82 6.19 8.89
N TYR A 68 -1.47 5.31 7.95
CA TYR A 68 -2.37 4.73 6.96
C TYR A 68 -3.66 4.14 7.56
#